data_AF-A0A2E9JVB6-F1
#
_entry.id   AF-A0A2E9JVB6-F1
#
_cell.length_a   1.000
_cell.length_b   1.000
_cell.length_c   1.000
_cell.angle_alpha   90.00
_cell.angle_beta   90.00
_cell.angle_gamma   90.00
#
_symmetry.space_group_name_H-M   'P 1'
#
loop_
_entity.id
_entity.type
_entity.pdbx_description
1 polymer ?
#
loop_
_entity_poly.entity_id
_entity_poly.type
_entity_poly.pdbx_seq_one_letter_code
_entity_poly.pdbx_strand_id
1 'polypeptide(L)'
;MVDTNFVSELASKLARAVPDVGSDLGVMREDLEKNFHSLLSAAFERMELVTREEFDVQRKVLERTREKLAGLEVQVTALEQQSAVASQGQKNQPKTERD
;
A
#
# COMPACT_ATOMS: atom_id res chain seq x y z
N MET A 1 1.42 -15.59 -4.19
CA MET A 1 1.53 -16.77 -3.31
C MET A 1 2.45 -16.43 -2.15
N VAL A 2 2.16 -16.90 -0.95
CA VAL A 2 3.06 -16.72 0.21
C VAL A 2 4.35 -17.49 -0.06
N ASP A 3 5.50 -16.86 0.17
CA ASP A 3 6.80 -17.51 -0.03
C ASP A 3 6.97 -18.68 0.96
N THR A 4 6.89 -19.91 0.46
CA THR A 4 7.09 -21.13 1.26
C THR A 4 8.49 -21.20 1.89
N ASN A 5 9.49 -20.60 1.25
CA ASN A 5 10.85 -20.47 1.78
C ASN A 5 10.87 -19.60 3.05
N PHE A 6 10.14 -18.48 3.06
CA PHE A 6 10.04 -17.61 4.23
C PHE A 6 9.34 -18.32 5.40
N VAL A 7 8.27 -19.07 5.12
CA VAL A 7 7.54 -19.83 6.14
C VAL A 7 8.44 -20.91 6.76
N SER A 8 9.26 -21.59 5.96
CA SER A 8 10.25 -22.56 6.45
C SER A 8 11.33 -21.89 7.31
N GLU A 9 11.89 -20.76 6.88
CA GLU A 9 12.86 -20.03 7.69
C GLU A 9 12.29 -19.56 9.04
N LEU A 10 11.04 -19.10 9.04
CA LEU A 10 10.37 -18.65 10.26
C LEU A 10 10.10 -19.83 11.20
N ALA A 11 9.63 -20.96 10.67
CA ALA A 11 9.45 -22.20 11.43
C ALA A 11 10.76 -22.67 12.08
N SER A 12 11.87 -22.64 11.34
CA SER A 12 13.19 -23.02 11.86
C SER A 12 13.69 -22.05 12.94
N LYS A 13 13.47 -20.73 12.77
CA LYS A 13 13.80 -19.72 13.79
C LYS A 13 12.97 -19.89 15.07
N LEU A 14 11.67 -20.21 14.94
CA LEU A 14 10.80 -20.49 16.08
C LEU A 14 11.23 -21.77 16.81
N ALA A 15 11.51 -22.84 16.09
CA ALA A 15 12.00 -24.09 16.66
C ALA A 15 13.32 -23.90 17.43
N ARG A 16 14.19 -22.98 16.97
CA ARG A 16 15.44 -22.60 17.66
C ARG A 16 15.24 -21.72 18.89
N ALA A 17 14.14 -20.98 18.97
CA ALA A 17 13.83 -20.09 20.10
C ALA A 17 13.18 -20.84 21.27
N VAL A 18 12.75 -22.09 21.07
CA VAL A 18 12.28 -22.96 22.16
C VAL A 18 13.46 -23.31 23.08
N PRO A 19 13.37 -23.09 24.40
CA PRO A 19 14.42 -23.44 25.34
C PRO A 19 14.79 -24.93 25.25
N ASP A 20 16.07 -25.27 25.39
CA ASP A 20 16.57 -26.66 25.43
C ASP A 20 16.00 -27.40 26.66
N VAL A 21 14.83 -28.03 26.50
CA VAL A 21 14.25 -28.91 27.52
C VAL A 21 14.73 -30.34 27.27
N GLY A 22 15.96 -30.64 27.66
CA GLY A 22 16.48 -32.01 27.82
C GLY A 22 17.06 -32.70 26.58
N SER A 23 18.11 -33.48 26.80
CA SER A 23 19.09 -33.98 25.82
C SER A 23 18.64 -35.10 24.85
N ASP A 24 17.40 -35.09 24.36
CA ASP A 24 16.88 -36.12 23.41
C ASP A 24 16.12 -35.52 22.20
N LEU A 25 16.48 -34.29 21.81
CA LEU A 25 15.64 -33.40 20.99
C LEU A 25 15.87 -33.43 19.47
N GLY A 26 16.77 -34.25 18.93
CA GLY A 26 17.07 -34.24 17.49
C GLY A 26 15.85 -34.48 16.60
N VAL A 27 15.09 -35.55 16.91
CA VAL A 27 13.85 -35.93 16.21
C VAL A 27 12.69 -35.01 16.60
N MET A 28 12.58 -34.66 17.89
CA MET A 28 11.54 -33.75 18.40
C MET A 28 11.63 -32.35 17.80
N ARG A 29 12.83 -31.86 17.49
CA ARG A 29 13.04 -30.56 16.86
C ARG A 29 12.57 -30.55 15.41
N GLU A 30 12.80 -31.63 14.67
CA GLU A 30 12.31 -31.77 13.30
C GLU A 30 10.77 -31.82 13.28
N ASP A 31 10.16 -32.52 14.24
CA ASP A 31 8.70 -32.56 14.39
C ASP A 31 8.12 -31.20 14.80
N LEU A 32 8.80 -30.44 15.68
CA LEU A 32 8.41 -29.07 16.02
C LEU A 32 8.48 -28.14 14.81
N GLU A 33 9.53 -28.24 14.00
CA GLU A 33 9.67 -27.43 12.79
C GLU A 33 8.55 -27.72 11.78
N LYS A 34 8.20 -29.00 11.57
CA LYS A 34 7.07 -29.41 10.71
C LYS A 34 5.73 -28.89 11.23
N ASN A 35 5.51 -28.96 12.55
CA ASN A 35 4.30 -28.45 13.18
C ASN A 35 4.21 -26.93 13.06
N PHE A 36 5.29 -26.19 13.30
CA PHE A 36 5.31 -24.73 13.13
C PHE A 36 5.12 -24.33 11.67
N HIS A 37 5.74 -25.03 10.72
CA HIS A 37 5.54 -24.77 9.29
C HIS A 37 4.07 -24.94 8.89
N SER A 38 3.42 -26.02 9.36
CA SER A 38 2.01 -26.29 9.06
C SER A 38 1.09 -25.24 9.70
N LEU A 39 1.35 -24.85 10.95
CA LEU A 39 0.58 -23.82 11.64
C LEU A 39 0.73 -22.44 10.97
N LEU A 40 1.96 -22.06 10.62
CA LEU A 40 2.22 -20.80 9.93
C LEU A 40 1.58 -20.79 8.54
N SER A 41 1.69 -21.88 7.78
CA SER A 41 1.04 -22.00 6.46
C SER A 41 -0.48 -21.83 6.58
N ALA A 42 -1.11 -22.55 7.50
CA ALA A 42 -2.55 -22.43 7.75
C ALA A 42 -2.96 -21.03 8.25
N ALA A 43 -2.10 -20.36 9.03
CA ALA A 43 -2.35 -18.99 9.49
C ALA A 43 -2.23 -17.98 8.34
N PHE A 44 -1.20 -18.09 7.50
CA PHE A 44 -1.01 -17.21 6.34
C PHE A 44 -2.09 -17.42 5.27
N GLU A 45 -2.59 -18.65 5.06
CA GLU A 45 -3.73 -18.93 4.18
C GLU A 45 -5.03 -18.27 4.63
N ARG A 46 -5.23 -18.10 5.95
CA ARG A 46 -6.41 -17.43 6.50
C ARG A 46 -6.30 -15.90 6.49
N MET A 47 -5.14 -15.35 6.16
CA MET A 47 -4.96 -13.90 6.03
C MET A 47 -5.22 -13.49 4.57
N GLU A 48 -5.82 -12.32 4.39
CA GLU A 48 -6.05 -11.71 3.06
C GLU A 48 -4.74 -11.11 2.52
N LEU A 49 -3.76 -11.98 2.25
CA LEU A 49 -2.43 -11.55 1.82
C LEU A 49 -2.44 -11.25 0.32
N VAL A 50 -1.93 -10.08 -0.03
CA VAL A 50 -1.57 -9.73 -1.41
C VAL A 50 -0.08 -10.00 -1.63
N THR A 51 0.28 -10.35 -2.85
CA THR A 51 1.69 -10.50 -3.21
C THR A 51 2.42 -9.17 -3.18
N ARG A 52 3.75 -9.23 -3.02
CA ARG A 52 4.59 -8.03 -3.09
C ARG A 52 4.45 -7.31 -4.43
N GLU A 53 4.33 -8.06 -5.52
CA GLU A 53 4.14 -7.54 -6.87
C GLU A 53 2.81 -6.78 -7.00
N GLU A 54 1.70 -7.36 -6.53
CA GLU A 54 0.39 -6.70 -6.54
C GLU A 54 0.40 -5.42 -5.69
N PHE A 55 1.05 -5.45 -4.53
CA PHE A 55 1.23 -4.25 -3.69
C PHE A 55 2.00 -3.16 -4.43
N ASP A 56 3.13 -3.51 -5.06
CA ASP A 56 3.96 -2.56 -5.80
C ASP A 56 3.23 -1.98 -7.03
N VAL A 57 2.37 -2.78 -7.69
CA VAL A 57 1.47 -2.30 -8.76
C VAL A 57 0.47 -1.27 -8.21
N GLN A 58 -0.23 -1.59 -7.12
CA GLN A 58 -1.19 -0.65 -6.52
C GLN A 58 -0.53 0.65 -6.08
N ARG A 59 0.70 0.57 -5.53
CA ARG A 59 1.50 1.74 -5.17
C ARG A 59 1.78 2.64 -6.37
N LYS A 60 2.17 2.08 -7.51
CA LYS A 60 2.39 2.83 -8.77
C LYS A 60 1.10 3.47 -9.28
N VAL A 61 -0.04 2.78 -9.17
CA VAL A 61 -1.35 3.34 -9.54
C VAL A 61 -1.68 4.56 -8.67
N LEU A 62 -1.44 4.48 -7.36
CA LEU A 62 -1.64 5.60 -6.44
C LEU A 62 -0.73 6.79 -6.75
N GLU A 63 0.55 6.53 -7.02
CA GLU A 63 1.53 7.55 -7.42
C GLU A 63 1.06 8.30 -8.67
N ARG A 64 0.72 7.59 -9.74
CA ARG A 64 0.19 8.17 -10.97
C ARG A 64 -1.11 8.94 -10.75
N THR A 65 -1.95 8.47 -9.83
CA THR A 65 -3.22 9.15 -9.50
C THR A 65 -2.96 10.47 -8.80
N ARG A 66 -1.97 10.53 -7.89
CA ARG A 66 -1.55 11.79 -7.24
C ARG A 66 -1.00 12.79 -8.25
N GLU A 67 -0.18 12.35 -9.20
CA GLU A 67 0.34 13.21 -10.27
C GLU A 67 -0.79 13.80 -11.13
N LYS A 68 -1.74 12.95 -11.55
CA LYS A 68 -2.91 13.40 -12.31
C LYS A 68 -3.77 14.37 -11.51
N LEU A 69 -3.97 14.12 -10.22
CA LEU A 69 -4.75 14.95 -9.32
C LEU A 69 -4.11 16.35 -9.19
N ALA A 70 -2.80 16.42 -8.95
CA ALA A 70 -2.08 17.69 -8.93
C ALA A 70 -2.19 18.45 -10.27
N GLY A 71 -2.12 17.75 -11.40
CA GLY A 71 -2.32 18.36 -12.71
C GLY A 71 -3.73 18.93 -12.91
N LEU A 72 -4.76 18.24 -12.42
CA LEU A 72 -6.14 18.71 -12.48
C LEU A 72 -6.37 19.91 -11.54
N GLU A 73 -5.79 19.92 -10.34
CA GLU A 73 -5.87 21.05 -9.40
C GLU A 73 -5.32 22.35 -10.04
N VAL A 74 -4.22 22.26 -10.79
CA VAL A 74 -3.67 23.39 -11.54
C VAL A 74 -4.62 23.86 -12.63
N GLN A 75 -5.20 22.93 -13.40
CA GLN A 75 -6.14 23.26 -14.46
C GLN A 75 -7.40 23.95 -13.92
N VAL A 76 -7.97 23.42 -12.83
CA VAL A 76 -9.14 24.01 -12.16
C VAL A 76 -8.81 25.42 -11.68
N THR A 77 -7.67 25.61 -11.00
CA THR A 77 -7.24 26.93 -10.53
C THR A 77 -7.10 27.93 -11.68
N ALA A 78 -6.51 27.51 -12.80
CA ALA A 78 -6.37 28.37 -13.98
C ALA A 78 -7.73 28.77 -14.57
N LEU A 79 -8.69 27.85 -14.62
CA LEU A 79 -10.05 28.11 -15.11
C LEU A 79 -10.85 29.02 -14.16
N GLU A 80 -10.71 28.83 -12.85
CA GLU A 80 -11.33 29.69 -11.83
C GLU A 80 -10.80 31.13 -11.94
N GLN A 81 -9.49 31.30 -12.14
CA GLN A 81 -8.89 32.62 -12.38
C GLN A 81 -9.40 33.28 -13.66
N GLN A 82 -9.47 32.55 -14.77
CA GLN A 82 -10.01 33.08 -16.03
C GLN A 82 -11.47 33.51 -15.89
N SER A 83 -12.28 32.72 -15.18
CA SER A 83 -13.68 33.04 -14.90
C SER A 83 -13.85 34.27 -13.99
N ALA A 84 -12.96 34.44 -13.01
CA ALA A 84 -12.93 35.63 -12.16
C ALA A 84 -12.55 36.90 -12.94
N VAL A 85 -11.60 36.82 -13.88
CA VAL A 85 -11.21 37.95 -14.74
C VAL A 85 -12.33 38.32 -15.71
N ALA A 86 -12.98 37.33 -16.34
CA ALA A 86 -14.09 37.55 -17.28
C ALA A 86 -15.29 38.25 -16.60
N SER A 87 -15.57 37.94 -15.33
CA SER A 87 -16.67 38.54 -14.57
C SER A 87 -16.35 39.95 -14.03
N GLN A 88 -15.07 40.34 -13.90
CA GLN A 88 -14.68 41.71 -13.55
C GLN A 88 -14.69 42.68 -14.75
N GLY A 89 -14.39 42.20 -15.96
CA GLY A 89 -14.42 43.01 -17.19
C GLY A 89 -15.80 43.57 -17.56
N GLN A 90 -16.89 42.91 -17.14
CA GLN A 90 -18.25 43.40 -17.36
C GLN A 90 -18.71 44.46 -16.35
N LYS A 91 -18.12 44.52 -15.14
CA LYS A 91 -18.48 45.52 -14.11
C LYS A 91 -17.83 46.89 -14.32
N ASN A 92 -16.74 46.96 -15.09
CA ASN A 92 -15.96 48.18 -15.30
C ASN A 92 -16.27 48.93 -16.60
N GLN A 93 -17.41 48.70 -17.26
CA GLN A 93 -17.85 49.60 -18.33
C GLN A 93 -18.29 50.94 -17.72
N PRO A 94 -17.62 52.06 -18.03
CA PRO A 94 -18.08 53.36 -17.57
C PRO A 94 -19.43 53.63 -18.24
N LYS A 95 -20.46 53.87 -17.42
CA LYS A 95 -21.70 54.51 -17.88
C LYS A 95 -21.27 55.81 -18.54
N THR A 96 -21.16 55.77 -19.86
CA THR A 96 -20.88 56.98 -20.63
C THR A 96 -22.14 57.80 -20.53
N GLU A 97 -22.07 58.83 -19.70
CA GLU A 97 -22.96 59.98 -19.75
C GLU A 97 -23.21 60.31 -21.21
N ARG A 98 -24.47 60.14 -21.64
CA ARG A 98 -24.99 60.88 -22.78
C ARG A 98 -26.15 61.68 -22.24
N ASP A 99 -25.94 62.98 -22.37
CA ASP A 99 -26.87 64.12 -22.31
C ASP A 99 -28.33 63.80 -22.66
#